data_AF-A0A4S1GG92-F1
#
_entry.id   AF-A0A4S1GG92-F1
#
_cell.length_a   1.000
_cell.length_b   1.000
_cell.length_c   1.000
_cell.angle_alpha   90.00
_cell.angle_beta   90.00
_cell.angle_gamma   90.00
#
_symmetry.space_group_name_H-M   'P 1'
#
loop_
_entity.id
_entity.type
_entity.pdbx_description
1 polymer ?
#
loop_
_entity_poly.entity_id
_entity_poly.type
_entity_poly.pdbx_seq_one_letter_code
_entity_poly.pdbx_strand_id
1 'polypeptide(L)'
;MDSNLKLTFAKPGIKGKEVQIAQAFHIREDKKPDPELPAALVALVNNDKPDILATAYAQSAPDYAKSSPFEALLQDDPNDGRFIPPMGKGDHAWMQNPLPAAVFSKPEQECLAKGIYFEARSEPVRGQAAVAQVILNRVRNPA
;
A
#
# COMPACT_ATOMS: atom_id res chain seq x y z
N MET A 1 -24.96 53.65 -5.04
CA MET A 1 -24.74 52.33 -5.66
C MET A 1 -24.26 51.42 -4.56
N ASP A 2 -25.20 50.79 -3.84
CA ASP A 2 -24.87 50.00 -2.65
C ASP A 2 -25.10 48.52 -2.95
N SER A 3 -24.02 47.79 -3.19
CA SER A 3 -24.03 46.35 -3.40
C SER A 3 -23.05 45.69 -2.43
N ASN A 4 -23.36 45.82 -1.15
CA ASN A 4 -22.71 45.12 -0.04
C ASN A 4 -23.41 43.75 0.15
N LEU A 5 -23.32 42.87 -0.85
CA LEU A 5 -23.94 41.55 -0.79
C LEU A 5 -23.04 40.59 0.01
N LYS A 6 -23.24 40.54 1.33
CA LYS A 6 -22.61 39.52 2.18
C LYS A 6 -23.36 38.20 1.99
N LEU A 7 -22.77 37.28 1.21
CA LEU A 7 -23.23 35.91 1.11
C LEU A 7 -22.92 35.17 2.44
N THR A 8 -23.85 35.22 3.39
CA THR A 8 -23.80 34.33 4.55
C THR A 8 -24.32 32.96 4.17
N PHE A 9 -23.46 31.95 4.24
CA PHE A 9 -23.87 30.55 4.11
C PHE A 9 -24.96 30.23 5.16
N ALA A 10 -26.09 29.68 4.72
CA ALA A 10 -27.15 29.25 5.61
C ALA A 10 -26.60 28.17 6.55
N LYS A 11 -26.91 28.28 7.86
CA LYS A 11 -26.53 27.26 8.84
C LYS A 11 -27.22 25.94 8.48
N PRO A 12 -26.47 24.87 8.14
CA PRO A 12 -27.07 23.62 7.72
C PRO A 12 -27.91 23.00 8.85
N GLY A 13 -29.09 22.45 8.52
CA GLY A 13 -29.96 21.73 9.46
C GLY A 13 -29.46 20.32 9.84
N ILE A 14 -28.29 19.93 9.33
CA ILE A 14 -27.69 18.58 9.45
C ILE A 14 -26.69 18.46 10.61
N LYS A 15 -26.65 19.45 11.53
CA LYS A 15 -25.70 19.54 12.65
C LYS A 15 -25.52 18.20 13.39
N GLY A 16 -24.32 17.64 13.27
CA GLY A 16 -23.88 16.42 13.95
C GLY A 16 -24.16 15.11 13.20
N LYS A 17 -24.83 15.16 12.04
CA LYS A 17 -25.13 13.99 11.19
C LYS A 17 -24.39 14.00 9.86
N GLU A 18 -23.53 14.98 9.62
CA GLU A 18 -22.83 15.19 8.35
C GLU A 18 -22.02 13.96 7.95
N VAL A 19 -21.29 13.36 8.90
CA VAL A 19 -20.47 12.17 8.66
C VAL A 19 -21.33 10.94 8.33
N GLN A 20 -22.46 10.74 9.03
CA GLN A 20 -23.37 9.62 8.76
C GLN A 20 -24.03 9.76 7.38
N ILE A 21 -24.45 10.98 7.01
CA ILE A 21 -25.04 11.25 5.71
C ILE A 21 -24.00 11.03 4.61
N ALA A 22 -22.77 11.50 4.79
CA ALA A 22 -21.68 11.28 3.84
C ALA A 22 -21.33 9.78 3.69
N GLN A 23 -21.32 9.03 4.79
CA GLN A 23 -21.05 7.59 4.78
C GLN A 23 -22.15 6.77 4.08
N ALA A 24 -23.40 7.24 4.05
CA ALA A 24 -24.48 6.56 3.33
C ALA A 24 -24.27 6.54 1.80
N PHE A 25 -23.49 7.48 1.27
CA PHE A 25 -23.13 7.54 -0.14
C PHE A 25 -21.77 6.89 -0.45
N HIS A 26 -21.09 6.35 0.56
CA HIS A 26 -19.82 5.65 0.39
C HIS A 26 -20.05 4.15 0.29
N ILE A 27 -19.86 3.59 -0.90
CA ILE A 27 -19.93 2.15 -1.13
C ILE A 27 -18.75 1.51 -0.39
N ARG A 28 -19.04 0.63 0.56
CA ARG A 28 -18.02 -0.22 1.17
C ARG A 28 -17.83 -1.44 0.28
N GLU A 29 -16.72 -1.49 -0.43
CA GLU A 29 -16.32 -2.69 -1.16
C GLU A 29 -15.42 -3.55 -0.28
N ASP A 30 -15.78 -4.81 -0.10
CA ASP A 30 -14.86 -5.81 0.45
C ASP A 30 -13.78 -6.10 -0.61
N LYS A 31 -12.53 -5.80 -0.27
CA LYS A 31 -11.40 -6.02 -1.17
C LYS A 31 -11.28 -7.50 -1.50
N LYS A 32 -11.59 -7.86 -2.74
CA LYS A 32 -11.41 -9.23 -3.23
C LYS A 32 -9.93 -9.55 -3.26
N PRO A 33 -9.54 -10.78 -2.90
CA PRO A 33 -8.16 -11.23 -3.06
C PRO A 33 -7.77 -11.17 -4.53
N ASP A 34 -6.52 -10.80 -4.78
CA ASP A 34 -5.98 -10.66 -6.13
C ASP A 34 -6.05 -12.01 -6.88
N PRO A 35 -6.73 -12.08 -8.04
CA PRO A 35 -6.86 -13.31 -8.80
C PRO A 35 -5.51 -13.81 -9.37
N GLU A 36 -4.48 -12.96 -9.45
CA GLU A 36 -3.16 -13.32 -9.96
C GLU A 36 -2.25 -13.95 -8.91
N LEU A 37 -2.62 -13.85 -7.62
CA LEU A 37 -1.85 -14.44 -6.52
C LEU A 37 -2.26 -15.92 -6.28
N PRO A 38 -1.29 -16.85 -6.18
CA PRO A 38 -1.56 -18.21 -5.74
C PRO A 38 -2.31 -18.23 -4.40
N ALA A 39 -3.33 -19.09 -4.27
CA ALA A 39 -4.17 -19.16 -3.07
C ALA A 39 -3.37 -19.35 -1.76
N ALA A 40 -2.22 -20.04 -1.83
CA ALA A 40 -1.32 -20.23 -0.70
C ALA A 40 -0.64 -18.95 -0.20
N LEU A 41 -0.51 -17.93 -1.06
CA LEU A 41 0.10 -16.63 -0.73
C LEU A 41 -0.93 -15.60 -0.30
N VAL A 42 -2.18 -15.69 -0.77
CA VAL A 42 -3.25 -14.71 -0.48
C VAL A 42 -3.39 -14.43 1.02
N ALA A 43 -3.37 -15.48 1.86
CA ALA A 43 -3.50 -15.32 3.31
C ALA A 43 -2.26 -14.70 4.00
N LEU A 44 -1.13 -14.61 3.30
CA LEU A 44 0.12 -14.05 3.83
C LEU A 44 0.33 -12.59 3.41
N VAL A 45 -0.38 -12.12 2.38
CA VAL A 45 -0.31 -10.74 1.93
C VAL A 45 -1.09 -9.84 2.89
N ASN A 46 -0.37 -8.97 3.58
CA ASN A 46 -0.92 -8.02 4.55
C ASN A 46 -0.71 -6.55 4.13
N ASN A 47 -0.29 -6.31 2.89
CA ASN A 47 -0.15 -4.97 2.34
C ASN A 47 -1.34 -4.63 1.44
N ASP A 48 -1.75 -3.36 1.46
CA ASP A 48 -2.84 -2.88 0.62
C ASP A 48 -2.37 -2.45 -0.78
N LYS A 49 -1.10 -2.07 -0.91
CA LYS A 49 -0.48 -1.63 -2.16
C LYS A 49 0.84 -2.39 -2.38
N PRO A 50 0.99 -3.13 -3.48
CA PRO A 50 2.30 -3.62 -3.89
C PRO A 50 3.24 -2.48 -4.25
N ASP A 51 4.53 -2.80 -4.29
CA ASP A 51 5.55 -1.89 -4.80
C ASP A 51 5.41 -1.74 -6.33
N ILE A 52 5.41 -0.51 -6.84
CA ILE A 52 5.23 -0.24 -8.28
C ILE A 52 6.26 -0.93 -9.20
N LEU A 53 7.47 -1.20 -8.71
CA LEU A 53 8.47 -1.93 -9.47
C LEU A 53 8.25 -3.45 -9.45
N ALA A 54 7.44 -3.96 -8.52
CA ALA A 54 7.01 -5.35 -8.54
C ALA A 54 5.91 -5.59 -9.58
N THR A 55 5.04 -4.60 -9.83
CA THR A 55 3.87 -4.73 -10.70
C THR A 55 4.07 -4.15 -12.10
N ALA A 56 5.32 -3.90 -12.50
CA ALA A 56 5.68 -3.35 -13.82
C ALA A 56 4.85 -2.09 -14.18
N TYR A 57 4.75 -1.14 -13.24
CA TYR A 57 3.98 0.11 -13.38
C TYR A 57 2.44 -0.04 -13.41
N ALA A 58 1.88 -1.23 -13.20
CA ALA A 58 0.45 -1.35 -12.97
C ALA A 58 0.12 -0.68 -11.61
N GLN A 59 -0.58 0.45 -11.68
CA GLN A 59 -1.08 1.13 -10.49
C GLN A 59 -2.08 0.22 -9.78
N SER A 60 -1.98 0.14 -8.45
CA SER A 60 -3.04 -0.47 -7.65
C SER A 60 -4.34 0.29 -7.90
N ALA A 61 -5.44 -0.42 -8.15
CA ALA A 61 -6.73 0.24 -8.30
C ALA A 61 -7.01 1.11 -7.05
N PRO A 62 -7.30 2.42 -7.22
CA PRO A 62 -7.55 3.30 -6.09
C PRO A 62 -8.77 2.81 -5.30
N ASP A 63 -8.61 2.74 -3.97
CA ASP A 63 -9.70 2.48 -3.04
C ASP A 63 -10.49 3.78 -2.85
N TYR A 64 -11.43 4.04 -3.76
CA TYR A 64 -12.29 5.23 -3.70
C TYR A 64 -13.22 5.27 -2.47
N ALA A 65 -13.24 4.21 -1.65
CA ALA A 65 -13.92 4.21 -0.35
C ALA A 65 -13.04 4.79 0.78
N LYS A 66 -11.75 5.06 0.52
CA LYS A 66 -10.81 5.67 1.47
C LYS A 66 -10.12 6.91 0.91
N SER A 67 -9.88 6.98 -0.39
CA SER A 67 -9.28 8.13 -1.07
C SER A 67 -10.29 8.86 -1.96
N SER A 68 -10.16 10.18 -2.05
CA SER A 68 -11.01 10.98 -2.93
C SER A 68 -10.71 10.65 -4.41
N PRO A 69 -11.70 10.61 -5.32
CA PRO A 69 -11.42 10.47 -6.76
C PRO A 69 -10.51 11.57 -7.32
N PHE A 70 -10.53 12.74 -6.68
CA PHE A 70 -9.64 13.86 -7.02
C PHE A 70 -8.23 13.69 -6.46
N GLU A 71 -8.02 12.81 -5.50
CA GLU A 71 -6.71 12.55 -4.90
C GLU A 71 -5.72 11.99 -5.93
N ALA A 72 -6.19 11.16 -6.85
CA ALA A 72 -5.41 10.68 -7.99
C ALA A 72 -4.94 11.80 -8.95
N LEU A 73 -5.60 12.97 -8.92
CA LEU A 73 -5.26 14.13 -9.76
C LEU A 73 -4.48 15.22 -9.01
N LEU A 74 -4.62 15.30 -7.69
CA LEU A 74 -4.07 16.38 -6.86
C LEU A 74 -2.85 15.97 -6.03
N GLN A 75 -2.57 14.68 -5.84
CA GLN A 75 -1.44 14.24 -5.02
C GLN A 75 -0.21 13.83 -5.84
N ASP A 76 0.92 14.42 -5.46
CA ASP A 76 2.22 13.81 -5.61
C ASP A 76 2.35 12.71 -4.53
N ASP A 77 2.37 11.42 -4.90
CA ASP A 77 2.69 10.36 -3.94
C ASP A 77 4.11 10.62 -3.42
N PRO A 78 4.30 10.85 -2.09
CA PRO A 78 5.63 11.15 -1.55
C PRO A 78 6.64 10.03 -1.80
N ASN A 79 6.16 8.83 -2.11
CA ASN A 79 6.97 7.67 -2.40
C ASN A 79 6.77 7.17 -3.83
N ASP A 80 6.14 7.90 -4.75
CA ASP A 80 6.00 7.53 -6.17
C ASP A 80 5.61 6.05 -6.39
N GLY A 81 4.64 5.54 -5.63
CA GLY A 81 4.19 4.15 -5.69
C GLY A 81 5.14 3.09 -5.08
N ARG A 82 6.27 3.49 -4.49
CA ARG A 82 7.19 2.60 -3.75
C ARG A 82 6.53 2.09 -2.46
N PHE A 83 6.78 0.83 -2.11
CA PHE A 83 6.24 0.24 -0.88
C PHE A 83 7.16 0.50 0.33
N ILE A 84 6.60 1.14 1.35
CA ILE A 84 7.23 1.34 2.65
C ILE A 84 6.38 0.66 3.73
N PRO A 85 6.96 -0.22 4.56
CA PRO A 85 6.22 -0.91 5.61
C PRO A 85 5.76 0.09 6.70
N PRO A 86 4.60 -0.16 7.35
CA PRO A 86 4.17 0.64 8.48
C PRO A 86 5.14 0.47 9.66
N MET A 87 5.41 1.57 10.37
CA MET A 87 6.33 1.61 11.51
C MET A 87 5.58 1.50 12.83
N GLY A 88 6.04 0.62 13.71
CA GLY A 88 5.66 0.49 15.12
C GLY A 88 6.61 1.23 16.07
N LYS A 89 6.28 1.21 17.36
CA LYS A 89 7.14 1.79 18.40
C LYS A 89 8.38 0.90 18.61
N GLY A 90 9.57 1.48 18.48
CA GLY A 90 10.85 0.78 18.67
C GLY A 90 11.46 0.23 17.38
N ASP A 91 10.79 0.44 16.24
CA ASP A 91 11.27 0.06 14.93
C ASP A 91 12.46 0.91 14.46
N HIS A 92 13.36 0.29 13.71
CA HIS A 92 14.54 0.98 13.20
C HIS A 92 14.19 1.95 12.06
N ALA A 93 14.83 3.12 12.05
CA ALA A 93 14.59 4.16 11.05
C ALA A 93 14.78 3.69 9.59
N TRP A 94 15.69 2.74 9.35
CA TRP A 94 15.95 2.20 8.01
C TRP A 94 14.77 1.42 7.41
N MET A 95 13.78 1.00 8.21
CA MET A 95 12.58 0.36 7.66
C MET A 95 11.73 1.31 6.83
N GLN A 96 11.93 2.63 6.98
CA GLN A 96 11.28 3.64 6.14
C GLN A 96 11.90 3.73 4.74
N ASN A 97 13.04 3.08 4.49
CA ASN A 97 13.65 3.09 3.17
C ASN A 97 12.93 2.09 2.26
N PRO A 98 12.51 2.50 1.04
CA PRO A 98 12.03 1.55 0.05
C PRO A 98 13.16 0.60 -0.33
N LEU A 99 12.80 -0.58 -0.84
CA LEU A 99 13.80 -1.49 -1.41
C LEU A 99 14.52 -0.79 -2.58
N PRO A 100 15.84 -0.97 -2.75
CA PRO A 100 16.54 -0.46 -3.93
C PRO A 100 15.93 -1.00 -5.22
N ALA A 101 15.84 -0.17 -6.26
CA ALA A 101 15.25 -0.56 -7.54
C ALA A 101 15.94 -1.79 -8.17
N ALA A 102 17.24 -1.93 -7.96
CA ALA A 102 18.04 -3.06 -8.43
C ALA A 102 17.49 -4.42 -7.95
N VAL A 103 16.86 -4.47 -6.77
CA VAL A 103 16.27 -5.71 -6.20
C VAL A 103 15.21 -6.31 -7.13
N PHE A 104 14.54 -5.49 -7.93
CA PHE A 104 13.50 -5.92 -8.88
C PHE A 104 14.07 -6.33 -10.23
N SER A 105 15.38 -6.24 -10.43
CA SER A 105 16.04 -6.71 -11.65
C SER A 105 16.00 -8.24 -11.75
N LYS A 106 16.01 -8.77 -12.98
CA LYS A 106 16.00 -10.22 -13.22
C LYS A 106 17.11 -10.97 -12.47
N PRO A 107 18.38 -10.50 -12.44
CA PRO A 107 19.43 -11.19 -11.67
C PRO A 107 19.18 -11.21 -10.17
N GLU A 108 18.70 -10.11 -9.58
CA GLU A 108 18.41 -10.05 -8.15
C GLU A 108 17.18 -10.88 -7.77
N GLN A 109 16.16 -10.94 -8.61
CA GLN A 109 15.02 -11.83 -8.42
C GLN A 109 15.43 -13.30 -8.51
N GLU A 110 16.33 -13.66 -9.42
CA GLU A 110 16.89 -15.01 -9.49
C GLU A 110 17.73 -15.34 -8.25
N CYS A 111 18.52 -14.38 -7.76
CA CYS A 111 19.28 -14.51 -6.52
C CYS A 111 18.36 -14.74 -5.32
N LEU A 112 17.32 -13.91 -5.17
CA LEU A 112 16.32 -14.02 -4.11
C LEU A 112 15.61 -15.39 -4.15
N ALA A 113 15.17 -15.83 -5.33
CA ALA A 113 14.51 -17.12 -5.50
C ALA A 113 15.42 -18.30 -5.12
N LYS A 114 16.70 -18.27 -5.53
CA LYS A 114 17.70 -19.27 -5.13
C LYS A 114 17.92 -19.25 -3.61
N GLY A 115 18.06 -18.08 -3.01
CA GLY A 115 18.21 -17.92 -1.56
C GLY A 115 17.05 -18.55 -0.81
N ILE A 116 15.80 -18.24 -1.18
CA ILE A 116 14.61 -18.85 -0.57
C ILE A 116 14.60 -20.37 -0.75
N TYR A 117 14.94 -20.86 -1.95
CA TYR A 117 14.95 -22.29 -2.24
C TYR A 117 15.96 -23.04 -1.36
N PHE A 118 17.20 -22.59 -1.27
CA PHE A 118 18.22 -23.30 -0.50
C PHE A 118 18.00 -23.23 1.01
N GLU A 119 17.38 -22.17 1.50
CA GLU A 119 17.09 -21.99 2.93
C GLU A 119 15.77 -22.63 3.38
N ALA A 120 14.78 -22.78 2.47
CA ALA A 120 13.41 -23.14 2.86
C ALA A 120 12.63 -24.02 1.86
N ARG A 121 13.29 -24.72 0.91
CA ARG A 121 12.58 -25.60 -0.07
C ARG A 121 11.63 -26.63 0.53
N SER A 122 11.91 -27.12 1.73
CA SER A 122 11.11 -28.15 2.41
C SER A 122 10.12 -27.56 3.42
N GLU A 123 10.11 -26.23 3.58
CA GLU A 123 9.16 -25.53 4.44
C GLU A 123 7.85 -25.27 3.70
N PRO A 124 6.72 -25.13 4.43
CA PRO A 124 5.48 -24.64 3.84
C PRO A 124 5.67 -23.25 3.24
N VAL A 125 4.75 -22.83 2.37
CA VAL A 125 4.77 -21.51 1.71
C VAL A 125 4.95 -20.35 2.70
N ARG A 126 4.38 -20.46 3.90
CA ARG A 126 4.57 -19.49 4.98
C ARG A 126 6.04 -19.39 5.44
N GLY A 127 6.76 -20.51 5.55
CA GLY A 127 8.17 -20.54 5.90
C GLY A 127 9.06 -19.94 4.80
N GLN A 128 8.75 -20.26 3.54
CA GLN A 128 9.43 -19.65 2.38
C GLN A 128 9.23 -18.13 2.32
N ALA A 129 8.00 -17.66 2.55
CA ALA A 129 7.69 -16.23 2.64
C ALA A 129 8.39 -15.55 3.81
N ALA A 130 8.52 -16.23 4.96
CA ALA A 130 9.27 -15.71 6.10
C ALA A 130 10.76 -15.52 5.78
N VAL A 131 11.38 -16.49 5.09
CA VAL A 131 12.77 -16.35 4.63
C VAL A 131 12.91 -15.21 3.64
N ALA A 132 11.99 -15.08 2.67
CA ALA A 132 11.97 -13.95 1.74
C ALA A 132 11.93 -12.60 2.48
N GLN A 133 11.05 -12.48 3.48
CA GLN A 133 10.92 -11.27 4.30
C GLN A 133 12.22 -10.95 5.05
N VAL A 134 12.89 -11.96 5.62
CA VAL A 134 14.18 -11.77 6.32
C VAL A 134 15.25 -11.27 5.37
N ILE A 135 15.36 -11.85 4.17
CA ILE A 135 16.32 -11.42 3.15
C ILE A 135 16.07 -9.95 2.76
N LEU A 136 14.83 -9.59 2.43
CA LEU A 136 14.47 -8.22 2.05
C LEU A 136 14.66 -7.21 3.20
N ASN A 137 14.42 -7.63 4.45
CA ASN A 137 14.71 -6.80 5.62
C ASN A 137 16.21 -6.53 5.78
N ARG A 138 17.07 -7.53 5.52
CA ARG A 138 18.52 -7.33 5.51
C ARG A 138 18.96 -6.37 4.43
N VAL A 139 18.37 -6.44 3.24
CA VAL A 139 18.66 -5.51 2.12
C VAL A 139 18.29 -4.06 2.47
N ARG A 140 17.22 -3.84 3.25
CA ARG A 140 16.86 -2.50 3.74
C ARG A 140 17.79 -1.98 4.84
N ASN A 141 18.43 -2.88 5.57
CA ASN A 141 19.28 -2.52 6.71
C ASN A 141 20.66 -2.04 6.20
N PRO A 142 21.07 -0.79 6.49
CA PRO A 142 22.34 -0.23 6.03
C PRO A 142 23.58 -0.68 6.84
N ALA A 143 23.43 -1.67 7.74
CA ALA A 143 24.47 -2.15 8.65
C ALA A 143 25.63 -2.89 7.97
#